data_AF-A0A662H723-F1
#
_entry.id   AF-A0A662H723-F1
#
_cell.length_a   1.000
_cell.length_b   1.000
_cell.length_c   1.000
_cell.angle_alpha   90.00
_cell.angle_beta   90.00
_cell.angle_gamma   90.00
#
_symmetry.space_group_name_H-M   'P 1'
#
loop_
_entity.id
_entity.type
_entity.pdbx_description
1 polymer ?
#
loop_
_entity_poly.entity_id
_entity_poly.type
_entity_poly.pdbx_seq_one_letter_code
_entity_poly.pdbx_strand_id
1 'polypeptide(L)'
;ALRDDGVLILWFAHKAGEAWISTVKSLLEAGFTITAVWSIHSEMDRSLHVSGKAALRSSLVFICRKRKSKEHGWLTDVLGALEPAVLKRIAELDKMGFIGPDLIMGAIGEALRIAGEKWPIKDPEGKLTTDQILKYVIDKASAMAINHVMRKVSPELETFDPETKFYALACYLYRGAMDYDDARRLALSLGVTMGDPVETIAIKTGLAKYTVSQVRGARVKVVELLDPVERVKSGMVSGQFAVDHIHSAMAVLASHGTVEEAAKHIAELGVNATEIVKVFYEAMRGMDKIGGLENPGELLRIILYRICEPGLHEIMRPERVRKTLDEYLR
;
A
#
# COMPACT_ATOMS: atom_id res chain seq x y z
N ALA A 1 -15.87 5.28 -35.87
CA ALA A 1 -15.69 3.97 -35.19
C ALA A 1 -14.20 3.61 -35.20
N LEU A 2 -13.69 2.96 -34.16
CA LEU A 2 -12.27 2.53 -34.08
C LEU A 2 -12.04 1.34 -35.05
N ARG A 3 -10.90 1.31 -35.74
CA ARG A 3 -10.46 0.17 -36.58
C ARG A 3 -10.17 -1.07 -35.72
N ASP A 4 -10.10 -2.25 -36.35
CA ASP A 4 -9.86 -3.52 -35.65
C ASP A 4 -8.48 -3.62 -35.01
N ASP A 5 -7.48 -2.99 -35.63
CA ASP A 5 -6.11 -2.83 -35.12
C ASP A 5 -5.91 -1.52 -34.31
N GLY A 6 -6.97 -0.73 -34.16
CA GLY A 6 -6.93 0.58 -33.53
C GLY A 6 -6.56 0.51 -32.06
N VAL A 7 -5.95 1.59 -31.57
CA VAL A 7 -5.61 1.78 -30.16
C VAL A 7 -6.54 2.85 -29.58
N LEU A 8 -7.22 2.51 -28.49
CA LEU A 8 -7.90 3.46 -27.63
C LEU A 8 -6.94 3.82 -26.49
N ILE A 9 -6.67 5.11 -26.30
CA ILE A 9 -5.92 5.62 -25.17
C ILE A 9 -6.91 6.34 -24.27
N LEU A 10 -7.14 5.81 -23.07
CA LEU A 10 -8.01 6.43 -22.08
C LEU A 10 -7.18 7.07 -20.99
N TRP A 11 -7.46 8.34 -20.75
CA TRP A 11 -6.86 9.15 -19.71
C TRP A 11 -7.73 9.12 -18.44
N PHE A 12 -7.20 8.64 -17.32
CA PHE A 12 -7.93 8.50 -16.07
C PHE A 12 -7.34 9.39 -14.97
N ALA A 13 -8.16 10.31 -14.48
CA ALA A 13 -7.85 11.24 -13.41
C ALA A 13 -9.04 11.37 -12.44
N HIS A 14 -9.31 10.30 -11.67
CA HIS A 14 -10.33 10.30 -10.62
C HIS A 14 -9.76 9.91 -9.25
N LYS A 15 -10.29 10.51 -8.17
CA LYS A 15 -9.77 10.33 -6.80
C LYS A 15 -10.35 9.10 -6.10
N ALA A 16 -11.65 8.85 -6.29
CA ALA A 16 -12.34 7.75 -5.64
C ALA A 16 -11.85 6.39 -6.18
N GLY A 17 -11.57 5.45 -5.28
CA GLY A 17 -11.09 4.12 -5.64
C GLY A 17 -12.10 3.29 -6.43
N GLU A 18 -13.40 3.51 -6.22
CA GLU A 18 -14.46 2.80 -6.93
C GLU A 18 -14.48 3.14 -8.42
N ALA A 19 -14.12 4.39 -8.78
CA ALA A 19 -14.07 4.83 -10.16
C ALA A 19 -13.01 4.08 -10.99
N TRP A 20 -11.92 3.65 -10.35
CA TRP A 20 -10.88 2.84 -10.99
C TRP A 20 -11.44 1.48 -11.43
N ILE A 21 -12.09 0.75 -10.52
CA ILE A 21 -12.68 -0.56 -10.81
C ILE A 21 -13.81 -0.45 -11.83
N SER A 22 -14.66 0.57 -11.69
CA SER A 22 -15.75 0.83 -12.63
C SER A 22 -15.23 1.09 -14.05
N THR A 23 -14.17 1.90 -14.20
CA THR A 23 -13.57 2.20 -15.52
C THR A 23 -13.01 0.95 -16.17
N VAL A 24 -12.26 0.14 -15.42
CA VAL A 24 -11.72 -1.13 -15.90
C VAL A 24 -12.84 -2.03 -16.39
N LYS A 25 -13.89 -2.22 -15.59
CA LYS A 25 -15.03 -3.07 -15.94
C LYS A 25 -15.74 -2.57 -17.21
N SER A 26 -16.02 -1.27 -17.31
CA SER A 26 -16.66 -0.70 -18.49
C SER A 26 -15.84 -0.88 -19.77
N LEU A 27 -14.51 -0.79 -19.70
CA LEU A 27 -13.64 -1.07 -20.86
C LEU A 27 -13.73 -2.53 -21.29
N LEU A 28 -13.69 -3.48 -20.35
CA LEU A 28 -13.77 -4.91 -20.62
C LEU A 28 -15.13 -5.32 -21.20
N GLU A 29 -16.22 -4.78 -20.64
CA GLU A 29 -17.60 -4.98 -21.10
C GLU A 29 -17.82 -4.38 -22.50
N ALA A 30 -17.22 -3.23 -22.79
CA ALA A 30 -17.26 -2.62 -24.12
C ALA A 30 -16.46 -3.39 -25.20
N GLY A 31 -15.83 -4.50 -24.85
CA GLY A 31 -15.10 -5.36 -25.79
C GLY A 31 -13.64 -4.95 -26.00
N PHE A 32 -13.06 -4.18 -25.08
CA PHE A 32 -11.63 -3.87 -25.10
C PHE A 32 -10.83 -4.84 -24.22
N THR A 33 -9.58 -5.03 -24.59
CA THR A 33 -8.53 -5.58 -23.74
C THR A 33 -7.61 -4.43 -23.32
N ILE A 34 -7.39 -4.28 -22.02
CA ILE A 34 -6.44 -3.30 -21.47
C ILE A 34 -5.04 -3.90 -21.60
N THR A 35 -4.28 -3.45 -22.60
CA THR A 35 -2.95 -3.99 -22.92
C THR A 35 -1.82 -3.47 -22.05
N ALA A 36 -2.00 -2.28 -21.47
CA ALA A 36 -1.08 -1.71 -20.51
C ALA A 36 -1.78 -0.64 -19.68
N VAL A 37 -1.28 -0.42 -18.47
CA VAL A 37 -1.59 0.73 -17.63
C VAL A 37 -0.28 1.41 -17.32
N TRP A 38 -0.20 2.70 -17.60
CA TRP A 38 0.96 3.52 -17.31
C TRP A 38 0.58 4.70 -16.44
N SER A 39 1.36 4.97 -15.40
CA SER A 39 1.32 6.25 -14.73
C SER A 39 2.07 7.27 -15.57
N ILE A 40 1.41 8.39 -15.89
CA ILE A 40 2.06 9.52 -16.54
C ILE A 40 1.94 10.70 -15.60
N HIS A 41 3.07 11.29 -15.23
CA HIS A 41 3.09 12.58 -14.56
C HIS A 41 2.68 13.65 -15.57
N SER A 42 1.54 14.27 -15.35
CA SER A 42 0.79 14.85 -16.45
C SER A 42 0.28 16.27 -16.26
N GLU A 43 0.51 16.85 -15.10
CA GLU A 43 0.21 18.25 -14.89
C GLU A 43 1.49 19.08 -14.97
N MET A 44 1.40 20.18 -15.72
CA MET A 44 2.39 21.25 -15.70
C MET A 44 2.45 21.79 -14.26
N ASP A 45 3.65 21.93 -13.68
CA ASP A 45 3.89 22.43 -12.31
C ASP A 45 3.26 23.81 -11.99
N ARG A 46 2.54 24.45 -12.92
CA ARG A 46 2.02 25.84 -12.85
C ARG A 46 0.50 26.01 -13.02
N SER A 47 -0.32 24.96 -12.96
CA SER A 47 -1.79 25.16 -13.02
C SER A 47 -2.32 25.79 -11.72
N LEU A 48 -2.56 27.10 -11.74
CA LEU A 48 -3.06 27.88 -10.59
C LEU A 48 -4.41 27.38 -10.04
N HIS A 49 -5.22 26.68 -10.84
CA HIS A 49 -6.53 26.14 -10.45
C HIS A 49 -6.47 24.87 -9.58
N VAL A 50 -5.33 24.18 -9.58
CA VAL A 50 -5.11 22.89 -8.90
C VAL A 50 -4.21 23.05 -7.64
N SER A 51 -3.60 24.23 -7.51
CA SER A 51 -2.73 24.65 -6.41
C SER A 51 -3.40 24.46 -5.03
N GLY A 52 -2.86 23.56 -4.22
CA GLY A 52 -3.24 23.31 -2.82
C GLY A 52 -4.41 22.34 -2.64
N LYS A 53 -4.95 21.77 -3.72
CA LYS A 53 -5.97 20.73 -3.67
C LYS A 53 -5.31 19.34 -3.75
N ALA A 54 -6.09 18.30 -3.46
CA ALA A 54 -5.73 16.89 -3.75
C ALA A 54 -5.62 16.68 -5.28
N ALA A 55 -4.62 17.30 -5.90
CA ALA A 55 -4.33 17.26 -7.32
C ALA A 55 -3.91 15.85 -7.72
N LEU A 56 -4.50 15.31 -8.78
CA LEU A 56 -4.05 14.05 -9.37
C LEU A 56 -2.92 14.41 -10.34
N ARG A 57 -1.71 14.56 -9.79
CA ARG A 57 -0.53 14.97 -10.58
C ARG A 57 -0.14 13.89 -11.59
N SER A 58 -0.38 12.63 -11.23
CA SER A 58 -0.25 11.51 -12.14
C SER A 58 -1.62 11.06 -12.62
N SER A 59 -1.73 10.87 -13.93
CA SER A 59 -2.88 10.24 -14.54
C SER A 59 -2.52 8.81 -14.91
N LEU A 60 -3.49 7.92 -14.77
CA LEU A 60 -3.34 6.57 -15.28
C LEU A 60 -3.80 6.58 -16.74
N VAL A 61 -2.94 6.09 -17.61
CA VAL A 61 -3.24 5.94 -19.03
C VAL A 61 -3.45 4.47 -19.32
N PHE A 62 -4.68 4.14 -19.70
CA PHE A 62 -5.02 2.82 -20.19
C PHE A 62 -4.78 2.75 -21.69
N ILE A 63 -4.00 1.75 -22.10
CA ILE A 63 -3.79 1.43 -23.51
C ILE A 63 -4.69 0.25 -23.85
N CYS A 64 -5.71 0.49 -24.65
CA CYS A 64 -6.77 -0.47 -24.95
C CYS A 64 -6.76 -0.86 -26.43
N ARG A 65 -7.01 -2.13 -26.72
CA ARG A 65 -7.22 -2.65 -28.08
C ARG A 65 -8.53 -3.42 -28.13
N LYS A 66 -9.16 -3.50 -29.30
CA LYS A 66 -10.33 -4.36 -29.47
C LYS A 66 -9.95 -5.80 -29.17
N ARG A 67 -10.79 -6.47 -28.39
CA ARG A 67 -10.59 -7.89 -28.06
C ARG A 67 -10.79 -8.73 -29.32
N LYS A 68 -9.86 -9.66 -29.57
CA LYS A 68 -9.87 -10.52 -30.78
C LYS A 68 -10.92 -11.63 -30.72
N SER A 69 -11.19 -12.17 -29.53
CA SER A 69 -12.20 -13.20 -29.31
C SER A 69 -13.42 -12.64 -28.57
N LYS A 70 -14.61 -13.13 -28.93
CA LYS A 70 -15.85 -12.85 -28.19
C LYS A 70 -16.23 -13.98 -27.24
N GLU A 71 -15.48 -15.07 -27.24
CA GLU A 71 -15.73 -16.19 -26.35
C GLU A 71 -15.26 -15.88 -24.92
N HIS A 72 -15.92 -16.53 -23.97
CA HIS A 72 -15.50 -16.49 -22.58
C HIS A 72 -14.19 -17.26 -22.41
N GLY A 73 -13.39 -16.84 -21.45
CA GLY A 73 -12.23 -17.62 -20.99
C GLY A 73 -12.53 -18.38 -19.71
N TRP A 74 -11.73 -19.40 -19.42
CA TRP A 74 -11.80 -20.15 -18.19
C TRP A 74 -10.89 -19.56 -17.11
N LEU A 75 -11.36 -19.57 -15.88
CA LEU A 75 -10.59 -19.14 -14.71
C LEU A 75 -9.24 -19.87 -14.64
N THR A 76 -9.21 -21.18 -14.90
CA THR A 76 -7.99 -22.00 -14.90
C THR A 76 -6.94 -21.49 -15.88
N ASP A 77 -7.34 -21.05 -17.07
CA ASP A 77 -6.43 -20.52 -18.09
C ASP A 77 -5.84 -19.17 -17.64
N VAL A 78 -6.69 -18.32 -17.06
CA VAL A 78 -6.28 -17.01 -16.54
C VAL A 78 -5.29 -17.20 -15.40
N LEU A 79 -5.59 -18.06 -14.43
CA LEU A 79 -4.70 -18.33 -13.28
C LEU A 79 -3.38 -18.94 -13.69
N GLY A 80 -3.38 -19.86 -14.66
CA GLY A 80 -2.16 -20.48 -15.20
C GLY A 80 -1.23 -19.49 -15.90
N ALA A 81 -1.79 -18.48 -16.57
CA ALA A 81 -1.01 -17.43 -17.23
C ALA A 81 -0.61 -16.28 -16.31
N LEU A 82 -1.39 -15.99 -15.27
CA LEU A 82 -1.29 -14.78 -14.46
C LEU A 82 0.07 -14.65 -13.76
N GLU A 83 0.43 -15.64 -12.97
CA GLU A 83 1.61 -15.56 -12.10
C GLU A 83 2.94 -15.40 -12.86
N PRO A 84 3.28 -16.26 -13.84
CA PRO A 84 4.54 -16.11 -14.56
C PRO A 84 4.62 -14.78 -15.34
N ALA A 85 3.51 -14.32 -15.90
CA ALA A 85 3.48 -13.06 -16.65
C ALA A 85 3.65 -11.83 -15.73
N VAL A 86 2.95 -11.81 -14.59
CA VAL A 86 3.06 -10.71 -13.62
C VAL A 86 4.44 -10.67 -12.97
N LEU A 87 5.03 -11.82 -12.58
CA LEU A 87 6.40 -11.83 -12.05
C LEU A 87 7.42 -11.33 -13.07
N LYS A 88 7.31 -11.78 -14.32
CA LYS A 88 8.16 -11.28 -15.41
C LYS A 88 8.01 -9.77 -15.55
N ARG A 89 6.78 -9.25 -15.54
CA ARG A 89 6.51 -7.83 -15.66
C ARG A 89 7.08 -7.02 -14.50
N ILE A 90 6.93 -7.50 -13.27
CA ILE A 90 7.52 -6.86 -12.08
C ILE A 90 9.04 -6.74 -12.24
N ALA A 91 9.71 -7.81 -12.68
CA ALA A 91 11.16 -7.80 -12.90
C ALA A 91 11.58 -6.84 -14.03
N GLU A 92 10.79 -6.72 -15.10
CA GLU A 92 11.01 -5.73 -16.16
C GLU A 92 10.88 -4.30 -15.65
N LEU A 93 9.78 -4.00 -14.94
CA LEU A 93 9.52 -2.67 -14.38
C LEU A 93 10.61 -2.25 -13.40
N ASP A 94 11.04 -3.18 -12.54
CA ASP A 94 12.10 -2.94 -11.57
C ASP A 94 13.46 -2.65 -12.26
N LYS A 95 13.79 -3.40 -13.32
CA LYS A 95 14.99 -3.14 -14.15
C LYS A 95 14.93 -1.79 -14.87
N MET A 96 13.73 -1.32 -15.22
CA MET A 96 13.50 0.00 -15.78
C MET A 96 13.56 1.13 -14.74
N GLY A 97 13.70 0.79 -13.45
CA GLY A 97 13.77 1.77 -12.37
C GLY A 97 12.41 2.26 -11.86
N PHE A 98 11.30 1.60 -12.22
CA PHE A 98 10.02 1.90 -11.60
C PHE A 98 10.03 1.44 -10.15
N ILE A 99 9.51 2.29 -9.26
CA ILE A 99 9.43 2.02 -7.82
C ILE A 99 8.03 2.36 -7.30
N GLY A 100 7.74 1.87 -6.09
CA GLY A 100 6.54 2.25 -5.36
C GLY A 100 5.24 2.02 -6.15
N PRO A 101 4.29 2.96 -6.12
CA PRO A 101 2.99 2.80 -6.75
C PRO A 101 3.03 2.57 -8.27
N ASP A 102 4.04 3.08 -8.98
CA ASP A 102 4.13 2.90 -10.44
C ASP A 102 4.48 1.46 -10.84
N LEU A 103 5.38 0.81 -10.10
CA LEU A 103 5.70 -0.60 -10.27
C LEU A 103 4.44 -1.45 -10.02
N ILE A 104 3.70 -1.15 -8.95
CA ILE A 104 2.50 -1.91 -8.59
C ILE A 104 1.38 -1.72 -9.60
N MET A 105 1.11 -0.49 -10.05
CA MET A 105 0.12 -0.21 -11.09
C MET A 105 0.48 -0.87 -12.42
N GLY A 106 1.77 -0.91 -12.78
CA GLY A 106 2.24 -1.62 -13.97
C GLY A 106 2.03 -3.14 -13.89
N ALA A 107 2.19 -3.74 -12.70
CA ALA A 107 1.89 -5.16 -12.46
C ALA A 107 0.39 -5.46 -12.55
N ILE A 108 -0.46 -4.59 -11.98
CA ILE A 108 -1.92 -4.68 -12.13
C ILE A 108 -2.32 -4.55 -13.60
N GLY A 109 -1.68 -3.65 -14.36
CA GLY A 109 -1.93 -3.51 -15.79
C GLY A 109 -1.71 -4.80 -16.59
N GLU A 110 -0.69 -5.58 -16.24
CA GLU A 110 -0.44 -6.90 -16.86
C GLU A 110 -1.50 -7.94 -16.49
N ALA A 111 -1.95 -7.92 -15.24
CA ALA A 111 -3.05 -8.77 -14.78
C ALA A 111 -4.36 -8.46 -15.54
N LEU A 112 -4.64 -7.17 -15.73
CA LEU A 112 -5.79 -6.70 -16.50
C LEU A 112 -5.70 -7.09 -17.98
N ARG A 113 -4.49 -7.13 -18.57
CA ARG A 113 -4.28 -7.63 -19.92
C ARG A 113 -4.70 -9.09 -20.04
N ILE A 114 -4.21 -9.94 -19.15
CA ILE A 114 -4.50 -11.38 -19.15
C ILE A 114 -5.99 -11.63 -18.95
N ALA A 115 -6.60 -10.96 -17.96
CA ALA A 115 -8.04 -11.06 -17.73
C ALA A 115 -8.85 -10.53 -18.94
N GLY A 116 -8.42 -9.43 -19.54
CA GLY A 116 -9.10 -8.79 -20.66
C GLY A 116 -9.00 -9.56 -21.97
N GLU A 117 -7.98 -10.37 -22.17
CA GLU A 117 -7.87 -11.29 -23.33
C GLU A 117 -8.89 -12.42 -23.27
N LYS A 118 -9.35 -12.75 -22.06
CA LYS A 118 -10.23 -13.88 -21.73
C LYS A 118 -11.61 -13.43 -21.23
N TRP A 119 -11.97 -12.16 -21.41
CA TRP A 119 -13.20 -11.59 -20.88
C TRP A 119 -14.46 -11.94 -21.71
N PRO A 120 -15.59 -12.31 -21.09
CA PRO A 120 -15.77 -12.52 -19.65
C PRO A 120 -15.17 -13.85 -19.19
N ILE A 121 -14.71 -13.91 -17.94
CA ILE A 121 -14.09 -15.11 -17.37
C ILE A 121 -15.16 -15.92 -16.64
N LYS A 122 -15.20 -17.23 -16.86
CA LYS A 122 -16.06 -18.17 -16.14
C LYS A 122 -15.25 -19.08 -15.21
N ASP A 123 -15.78 -19.26 -14.01
CA ASP A 123 -15.35 -20.31 -13.10
C ASP A 123 -15.97 -21.65 -13.51
N PRO A 124 -15.18 -22.71 -13.79
CA PRO A 124 -15.70 -24.05 -14.08
C PRO A 124 -16.65 -24.60 -13.02
N GLU A 125 -16.44 -24.23 -11.75
CA GLU A 125 -17.27 -24.68 -10.63
C GLU A 125 -18.51 -23.80 -10.42
N GLY A 126 -18.59 -22.64 -11.10
CA GLY A 126 -19.67 -21.67 -10.95
C GLY A 126 -19.73 -20.98 -9.59
N LYS A 127 -18.66 -21.02 -8.79
CA LYS A 127 -18.61 -20.43 -7.44
C LYS A 127 -18.30 -18.95 -7.46
N LEU A 128 -17.46 -18.51 -8.40
CA LEU A 128 -17.05 -17.11 -8.53
C LEU A 128 -17.74 -16.42 -9.72
N THR A 129 -18.25 -15.23 -9.46
CA THR A 129 -18.72 -14.32 -10.52
C THR A 129 -17.55 -13.69 -11.28
N THR A 130 -17.81 -13.20 -12.49
CA THR A 130 -16.81 -12.48 -13.29
C THR A 130 -16.16 -11.32 -12.53
N ASP A 131 -16.94 -10.59 -11.74
CA ASP A 131 -16.46 -9.45 -10.94
C ASP A 131 -15.55 -9.92 -9.79
N GLN A 132 -15.90 -11.02 -9.12
CA GLN A 132 -15.05 -11.62 -8.08
C GLN A 132 -13.73 -12.13 -8.67
N ILE A 133 -13.76 -12.72 -9.87
CA ILE A 133 -12.56 -13.14 -10.58
C ILE A 133 -11.69 -11.94 -10.95
N LEU A 134 -12.27 -10.86 -11.48
CA LEU A 134 -11.53 -9.65 -11.81
C LEU A 134 -10.85 -9.07 -10.57
N LYS A 135 -11.58 -8.96 -9.46
CA LYS A 135 -11.04 -8.50 -8.19
C LYS A 135 -9.88 -9.40 -7.73
N TYR A 136 -10.07 -10.71 -7.75
CA TYR A 136 -9.05 -11.68 -7.37
C TYR A 136 -7.76 -11.52 -8.21
N VAL A 137 -7.88 -11.33 -9.53
CA VAL A 137 -6.74 -11.14 -10.44
C VAL A 137 -5.99 -9.84 -10.11
N ILE A 138 -6.71 -8.74 -9.86
CA ILE A 138 -6.12 -7.46 -9.46
C ILE A 138 -5.42 -7.58 -8.10
N ASP A 139 -6.09 -8.15 -7.11
CA ASP A 139 -5.56 -8.35 -5.77
C ASP A 139 -4.30 -9.22 -5.80
N LYS A 140 -4.31 -10.33 -6.56
CA LYS A 140 -3.17 -11.23 -6.69
C LYS A 140 -1.96 -10.52 -7.32
N ALA A 141 -2.16 -9.73 -8.38
CA ALA A 141 -1.07 -8.99 -9.00
C ALA A 141 -0.54 -7.86 -8.11
N SER A 142 -1.43 -7.15 -7.43
CA SER A 142 -1.03 -6.15 -6.43
C SER A 142 -0.21 -6.79 -5.32
N ALA A 143 -0.67 -7.91 -4.77
CA ALA A 143 0.04 -8.66 -3.73
C ALA A 143 1.42 -9.13 -4.21
N MET A 144 1.56 -9.62 -5.43
CA MET A 144 2.87 -10.02 -5.97
C MET A 144 3.84 -8.84 -6.10
N ALA A 145 3.36 -7.69 -6.58
CA ALA A 145 4.17 -6.48 -6.70
C ALA A 145 4.54 -5.90 -5.34
N ILE A 146 3.58 -5.88 -4.41
CA ILE A 146 3.79 -5.49 -3.03
C ILE A 146 4.82 -6.42 -2.38
N ASN A 147 4.68 -7.74 -2.52
CA ASN A 147 5.64 -8.71 -1.98
C ASN A 147 7.05 -8.49 -2.56
N HIS A 148 7.17 -8.14 -3.84
CA HIS A 148 8.46 -7.76 -4.44
C HIS A 148 9.07 -6.53 -3.77
N VAL A 149 8.27 -5.48 -3.53
CA VAL A 149 8.72 -4.28 -2.82
C VAL A 149 9.02 -4.59 -1.35
N MET A 150 8.16 -5.36 -0.69
CA MET A 150 8.31 -5.76 0.71
C MET A 150 9.57 -6.57 0.93
N ARG A 151 9.94 -7.50 0.05
CA ARG A 151 11.22 -8.22 0.17
C ARG A 151 12.45 -7.31 0.11
N LYS A 152 12.36 -6.14 -0.54
CA LYS A 152 13.42 -5.12 -0.51
C LYS A 152 13.42 -4.29 0.79
N VAL A 153 12.28 -4.23 1.49
CA VAL A 153 12.14 -3.63 2.82
C VAL A 153 12.50 -4.66 3.89
N SER A 154 11.66 -5.69 4.06
CA SER A 154 11.89 -6.93 4.81
C SER A 154 10.86 -8.00 4.39
N PRO A 155 11.26 -9.27 4.17
CA PRO A 155 10.34 -10.36 3.81
C PRO A 155 9.16 -10.57 4.76
N GLU A 156 9.32 -10.19 6.03
CA GLU A 156 8.34 -10.44 7.09
C GLU A 156 7.14 -9.47 7.06
N LEU A 157 7.26 -8.36 6.32
CA LEU A 157 6.21 -7.34 6.14
C LEU A 157 4.95 -7.88 5.42
N GLU A 158 5.05 -9.02 4.72
CA GLU A 158 3.95 -9.60 3.92
C GLU A 158 2.68 -9.85 4.76
N THR A 159 2.83 -10.18 6.04
CA THR A 159 1.72 -10.57 6.93
C THR A 159 1.01 -9.44 7.66
N PHE A 160 1.48 -8.19 7.51
CA PHE A 160 0.99 -7.08 8.35
C PHE A 160 -0.34 -6.50 7.87
N ASP A 161 -1.01 -5.74 8.74
CA ASP A 161 -2.20 -4.96 8.39
C ASP A 161 -1.88 -3.85 7.36
N PRO A 162 -2.85 -3.44 6.51
CA PRO A 162 -2.65 -2.41 5.50
C PRO A 162 -2.08 -1.10 6.03
N GLU A 163 -2.53 -0.65 7.21
CA GLU A 163 -2.12 0.58 7.89
C GLU A 163 -0.62 0.57 8.23
N THR A 164 -0.15 -0.52 8.83
CA THR A 164 1.27 -0.73 9.16
C THR A 164 2.12 -0.82 7.88
N LYS A 165 1.64 -1.54 6.86
CA LYS A 165 2.32 -1.63 5.55
C LYS A 165 2.43 -0.26 4.88
N PHE A 166 1.36 0.52 4.91
CA PHE A 166 1.32 1.88 4.36
C PHE A 166 2.37 2.76 5.03
N TYR A 167 2.43 2.76 6.35
CA TYR A 167 3.39 3.57 7.09
C TYR A 167 4.84 3.18 6.80
N ALA A 168 5.15 1.88 6.84
CA ALA A 168 6.50 1.37 6.57
C ALA A 168 6.95 1.67 5.13
N LEU A 169 6.08 1.43 4.14
CA LEU A 169 6.35 1.73 2.74
C LEU A 169 6.51 3.23 2.50
N ALA A 170 5.71 4.07 3.15
CA ALA A 170 5.83 5.53 3.04
C ALA A 170 7.13 6.06 3.66
N CYS A 171 7.60 5.48 4.77
CA CYS A 171 8.93 5.79 5.32
C CYS A 171 10.05 5.36 4.35
N TYR A 172 9.97 4.15 3.84
CA TYR A 172 10.99 3.58 2.95
C TYR A 172 11.10 4.32 1.61
N LEU A 173 9.96 4.57 0.95
CA LEU A 173 9.92 5.15 -0.39
C LEU A 173 10.00 6.69 -0.40
N TYR A 174 9.42 7.34 0.61
CA TYR A 174 9.18 8.79 0.60
C TYR A 174 9.71 9.52 1.83
N ARG A 175 10.41 8.84 2.74
CA ARG A 175 10.96 9.45 3.96
C ARG A 175 9.89 10.14 4.81
N GLY A 176 8.66 9.62 4.79
CA GLY A 176 7.56 10.07 5.64
C GLY A 176 6.74 11.25 5.11
N ALA A 177 7.05 11.81 3.94
CA ALA A 177 6.22 12.84 3.31
C ALA A 177 6.10 12.61 1.80
N MET A 178 4.87 12.49 1.31
CA MET A 178 4.59 12.24 -0.10
C MET A 178 3.45 13.11 -0.59
N ASP A 179 3.38 13.36 -1.90
CA ASP A 179 2.20 14.03 -2.41
C ASP A 179 0.95 13.14 -2.30
N TYR A 180 -0.21 13.79 -2.31
CA TYR A 180 -1.49 13.09 -2.14
C TYR A 180 -1.71 11.98 -3.18
N ASP A 181 -1.22 12.15 -4.42
CA ASP A 181 -1.48 11.17 -5.47
C ASP A 181 -0.61 9.92 -5.30
N ASP A 182 0.64 10.06 -4.89
CA ASP A 182 1.49 8.95 -4.46
C ASP A 182 0.87 8.16 -3.30
N ALA A 183 0.41 8.88 -2.27
CA ALA A 183 -0.29 8.29 -1.12
C ALA A 183 -1.53 7.51 -1.55
N ARG A 184 -2.34 8.10 -2.42
CA ARG A 184 -3.58 7.50 -2.91
C ARG A 184 -3.31 6.22 -3.70
N ARG A 185 -2.31 6.22 -4.57
CA ARG A 185 -1.94 5.04 -5.37
C ARG A 185 -1.35 3.94 -4.50
N LEU A 186 -0.58 4.29 -3.47
CA LEU A 186 -0.11 3.33 -2.45
C LEU A 186 -1.28 2.72 -1.68
N ALA A 187 -2.23 3.52 -1.20
CA ALA A 187 -3.42 3.04 -0.49
C ALA A 187 -4.28 2.11 -1.36
N LEU A 188 -4.48 2.45 -2.65
CA LEU A 188 -5.19 1.60 -3.60
C LEU A 188 -4.49 0.26 -3.80
N SER A 189 -3.16 0.26 -3.87
CA SER A 189 -2.39 -0.99 -4.01
C SER A 189 -2.58 -1.91 -2.82
N LEU A 190 -2.76 -1.36 -1.62
CA LEU A 190 -3.04 -2.10 -0.38
C LEU A 190 -4.52 -2.54 -0.27
N GLY A 191 -5.33 -2.34 -1.32
CA GLY A 191 -6.71 -2.81 -1.38
C GLY A 191 -7.74 -1.83 -0.81
N VAL A 192 -7.35 -0.60 -0.47
CA VAL A 192 -8.28 0.40 0.05
C VAL A 192 -8.96 1.13 -1.11
N THR A 193 -10.16 0.69 -1.48
CA THR A 193 -10.89 1.19 -2.66
C THR A 193 -12.14 2.01 -2.35
N MET A 194 -12.51 2.15 -1.08
CA MET A 194 -13.73 2.88 -0.67
C MET A 194 -13.43 4.34 -0.37
N GLY A 195 -14.23 5.25 -0.94
CA GLY A 195 -14.14 6.70 -0.73
C GLY A 195 -12.79 7.28 -1.15
N ASP A 196 -12.23 8.17 -0.32
CA ASP A 196 -10.84 8.62 -0.44
C ASP A 196 -9.90 7.61 0.26
N PRO A 197 -9.07 6.85 -0.49
CA PRO A 197 -8.21 5.83 0.09
C PRO A 197 -7.23 6.36 1.14
N VAL A 198 -6.72 7.58 0.94
CA VAL A 198 -5.77 8.21 1.87
C VAL A 198 -6.46 8.59 3.17
N GLU A 199 -7.67 9.14 3.05
CA GLU A 199 -8.47 9.49 4.22
C GLU A 199 -8.77 8.25 5.08
N THR A 200 -9.12 7.14 4.44
CA THR A 200 -9.44 5.87 5.10
C THR A 200 -8.23 5.25 5.79
N ILE A 201 -7.10 5.07 5.07
CA ILE A 201 -5.96 4.30 5.60
C ILE A 201 -5.05 5.11 6.52
N ALA A 202 -4.96 6.43 6.34
CA ALA A 202 -3.92 7.24 6.98
C ALA A 202 -4.46 8.38 7.86
N ILE A 203 -5.50 9.09 7.42
CA ILE A 203 -6.01 10.27 8.16
C ILE A 203 -6.91 9.84 9.32
N LYS A 204 -7.90 8.99 9.06
CA LYS A 204 -8.85 8.50 10.09
C LYS A 204 -8.18 7.60 11.12
N THR A 205 -7.09 6.96 10.76
CA THR A 205 -6.27 6.09 11.61
C THR A 205 -5.20 6.86 12.38
N GLY A 206 -5.09 8.18 12.18
CA GLY A 206 -4.12 9.01 12.89
C GLY A 206 -2.66 8.70 12.55
N LEU A 207 -2.39 8.17 11.35
CA LEU A 207 -1.03 7.92 10.86
C LEU A 207 -0.42 9.12 10.17
N ALA A 208 -1.25 9.98 9.56
CA ALA A 208 -0.80 11.10 8.77
C ALA A 208 -1.73 12.30 8.90
N LYS A 209 -1.23 13.48 8.55
CA LYS A 209 -2.02 14.69 8.37
C LYS A 209 -1.87 15.23 6.96
N TYR A 210 -2.86 16.01 6.53
CA TYR A 210 -2.73 16.79 5.31
C TYR A 210 -1.98 18.09 5.60
N THR A 211 -0.94 18.34 4.82
CA THR A 211 -0.23 19.62 4.77
C THR A 211 -0.19 20.15 3.35
N VAL A 212 0.36 21.35 3.19
CA VAL A 212 0.54 21.97 1.89
C VAL A 212 1.99 22.41 1.77
N SER A 213 2.68 21.92 0.74
CA SER A 213 4.04 22.34 0.42
C SER A 213 4.08 23.13 -0.88
N GLN A 214 5.11 23.95 -1.07
CA GLN A 214 5.37 24.68 -2.32
C GLN A 214 6.42 23.93 -3.12
N VAL A 215 6.03 23.36 -4.25
CA VAL A 215 6.95 22.71 -5.19
C VAL A 215 6.94 23.51 -6.47
N ARG A 216 8.09 24.07 -6.86
CA ARG A 216 8.29 24.83 -8.12
C ARG A 216 7.25 25.95 -8.34
N GLY A 217 6.76 26.56 -7.26
CA GLY A 217 5.81 27.68 -7.28
C GLY A 217 4.33 27.29 -7.27
N ALA A 218 3.99 26.00 -7.15
CA ALA A 218 2.64 25.53 -6.92
C ALA A 218 2.46 24.92 -5.52
N ARG A 219 1.29 25.16 -4.92
CA ARG A 219 0.87 24.47 -3.70
C ARG A 219 0.52 23.03 -4.05
N VAL A 220 1.10 22.08 -3.33
CA VAL A 220 0.82 20.65 -3.46
C VAL A 220 0.27 20.15 -2.14
N LYS A 221 -0.86 19.42 -2.17
CA LYS A 221 -1.37 18.73 -1.00
C LYS A 221 -0.44 17.55 -0.71
N VAL A 222 0.14 17.56 0.49
CA VAL A 222 1.09 16.57 0.98
C VAL A 222 0.41 15.73 2.07
N VAL A 223 0.74 14.45 2.08
CA VAL A 223 0.44 13.53 3.16
C VAL A 223 1.72 13.38 3.96
N GLU A 224 1.73 13.98 5.14
CA GLU A 224 2.87 13.96 6.05
C GLU A 224 2.57 12.98 7.17
N LEU A 225 3.38 11.93 7.28
CA LEU A 225 3.27 10.96 8.36
C LEU A 225 3.53 11.66 9.70
N LEU A 226 2.70 11.34 10.67
CA LEU A 226 2.89 11.80 12.04
C LEU A 226 3.99 10.97 12.70
N ASP A 227 4.85 11.65 13.44
CA ASP A 227 5.91 10.98 14.18
C ASP A 227 5.38 10.25 15.42
N PRO A 228 6.10 9.24 15.93
CA PRO A 228 5.70 8.48 17.11
C PRO A 228 5.32 9.33 18.32
N VAL A 229 6.06 10.41 18.59
CA VAL A 229 5.87 11.24 19.78
C VAL A 229 4.62 12.10 19.63
N GLU A 230 4.40 12.72 18.46
CA GLU A 230 3.19 13.47 18.14
C GLU A 230 1.94 12.57 18.25
N ARG A 231 1.99 11.37 17.66
CA ARG A 231 0.85 10.43 17.69
C ARG A 231 0.46 10.03 19.11
N VAL A 232 1.42 9.69 19.96
CA VAL A 232 1.15 9.31 21.36
C VAL A 232 0.59 10.50 22.14
N LYS A 233 1.21 11.68 22.05
CA LYS A 233 0.76 12.89 22.77
C LYS A 233 -0.64 13.33 22.37
N SER A 234 -1.00 13.16 21.10
CA SER A 234 -2.32 13.52 20.57
C SER A 234 -3.38 12.41 20.72
N GLY A 235 -3.06 11.29 21.38
CA GLY A 235 -4.01 10.19 21.58
C GLY A 235 -4.42 9.48 20.29
N MET A 236 -3.57 9.51 19.26
CA MET A 236 -3.83 8.92 17.94
C MET A 236 -3.34 7.46 17.83
N VAL A 237 -2.80 6.92 18.91
CA VAL A 237 -2.36 5.53 19.00
C VAL A 237 -3.50 4.71 19.59
N SER A 238 -4.11 3.85 18.77
CA SER A 238 -5.28 3.06 19.13
C SER A 238 -4.93 1.71 19.76
N GLY A 239 -3.73 1.19 19.45
CA GLY A 239 -3.33 -0.18 19.78
C GLY A 239 -3.95 -1.23 18.85
N GLN A 240 -4.64 -0.82 17.79
CA GLN A 240 -5.26 -1.73 16.82
C GLN A 240 -4.24 -2.25 15.79
N PHE A 241 -3.27 -1.41 15.42
CA PHE A 241 -2.31 -1.69 14.34
C PHE A 241 -0.93 -1.97 14.90
N ALA A 242 -0.12 -2.81 14.23
CA ALA A 242 1.24 -3.08 14.70
C ALA A 242 2.09 -1.80 14.84
N VAL A 243 1.92 -0.84 13.92
CA VAL A 243 2.59 0.48 14.00
C VAL A 243 2.31 1.24 15.30
N ASP A 244 1.17 1.03 15.94
CA ASP A 244 0.79 1.73 17.19
C ASP A 244 1.69 1.33 18.36
N HIS A 245 1.99 0.03 18.47
CA HIS A 245 2.84 -0.51 19.53
C HIS A 245 4.30 -0.09 19.34
N ILE A 246 4.79 -0.08 18.09
CA ILE A 246 6.14 0.41 17.76
C ILE A 246 6.24 1.89 18.15
N HIS A 247 5.27 2.70 17.74
CA HIS A 247 5.28 4.13 18.03
C HIS A 247 5.20 4.42 19.52
N SER A 248 4.43 3.63 20.28
CA SER A 248 4.40 3.74 21.75
C SER A 248 5.78 3.49 22.35
N ALA A 249 6.47 2.42 21.92
CA ALA A 249 7.82 2.11 22.37
C ALA A 249 8.82 3.21 21.99
N MET A 250 8.77 3.72 20.76
CA MET A 250 9.62 4.83 20.31
C MET A 250 9.36 6.11 21.10
N ALA A 251 8.10 6.43 21.40
CA ALA A 251 7.75 7.63 22.17
C ALA A 251 8.26 7.56 23.62
N VAL A 252 8.23 6.37 24.24
CA VAL A 252 8.84 6.13 25.56
C VAL A 252 10.33 6.46 25.52
N LEU A 253 11.07 5.86 24.58
CA LEU A 253 12.51 6.08 24.45
C LEU A 253 12.87 7.53 24.11
N ALA A 254 12.09 8.16 23.22
CA ALA A 254 12.26 9.57 22.87
C ALA A 254 12.04 10.52 24.06
N SER A 255 11.25 10.10 25.06
CA SER A 255 10.98 10.86 26.27
C SER A 255 11.92 10.47 27.43
N HIS A 256 13.03 9.79 27.15
CA HIS A 256 13.99 9.27 28.13
C HIS A 256 13.42 8.22 29.11
N GLY A 257 12.34 7.54 28.72
CA GLY A 257 11.83 6.36 29.44
C GLY A 257 12.75 5.15 29.31
N THR A 258 12.46 4.11 30.08
CA THR A 258 13.36 2.95 30.15
C THR A 258 13.11 1.93 29.03
N VAL A 259 14.09 1.05 28.83
CA VAL A 259 13.99 -0.04 27.85
C VAL A 259 12.90 -1.04 28.25
N GLU A 260 12.69 -1.25 29.54
CA GLU A 260 11.64 -2.11 30.10
C GLU A 260 10.24 -1.52 29.86
N GLU A 261 10.08 -0.20 29.97
CA GLU A 261 8.82 0.47 29.64
C GLU A 261 8.50 0.34 28.15
N ALA A 262 9.48 0.58 27.28
CA ALA A 262 9.33 0.40 25.85
C ALA A 262 9.03 -1.08 25.48
N ALA A 263 9.65 -2.03 26.19
CA ALA A 263 9.46 -3.46 25.95
C ALA A 263 8.03 -3.94 26.18
N LYS A 264 7.29 -3.34 27.12
CA LYS A 264 5.87 -3.65 27.36
C LYS A 264 5.01 -3.37 26.14
N HIS A 265 5.29 -2.28 25.41
CA HIS A 265 4.57 -1.99 24.18
C HIS A 265 4.92 -2.96 23.06
N ILE A 266 6.21 -3.29 22.91
CA ILE A 266 6.66 -4.26 21.90
C ILE A 266 6.08 -5.66 22.16
N ALA A 267 5.87 -6.03 23.42
CA ALA A 267 5.29 -7.32 23.80
C ALA A 267 3.87 -7.55 23.23
N GLU A 268 3.10 -6.49 23.00
CA GLU A 268 1.76 -6.56 22.41
C GLU A 268 1.77 -7.00 20.94
N LEU A 269 2.90 -6.82 20.24
CA LEU A 269 3.10 -7.33 18.87
C LEU A 269 3.15 -8.87 18.82
N GLY A 270 3.28 -9.53 19.98
CA GLY A 270 3.28 -10.97 20.11
C GLY A 270 4.48 -11.62 19.44
N VAL A 271 4.26 -12.76 18.78
CA VAL A 271 5.34 -13.62 18.25
C VAL A 271 6.08 -13.01 17.07
N ASN A 272 5.52 -11.98 16.43
CA ASN A 272 6.12 -11.32 15.25
C ASN A 272 6.82 -10.00 15.62
N ALA A 273 7.00 -9.72 16.92
CA ALA A 273 7.51 -8.43 17.39
C ALA A 273 8.87 -8.07 16.77
N THR A 274 9.82 -9.01 16.79
CA THR A 274 11.17 -8.82 16.27
C THR A 274 11.16 -8.52 14.77
N GLU A 275 10.35 -9.26 14.02
CA GLU A 275 10.20 -9.14 12.57
C GLU A 275 9.59 -7.80 12.19
N ILE A 276 8.54 -7.38 12.92
CA ILE A 276 7.91 -6.07 12.77
C ILE A 276 8.91 -4.94 13.04
N VAL A 277 9.71 -5.05 14.10
CA VAL A 277 10.72 -4.04 14.43
C VAL A 277 11.82 -3.99 13.37
N LYS A 278 12.27 -5.12 12.83
CA LYS A 278 13.26 -5.16 11.72
C LYS A 278 12.77 -4.41 10.50
N VAL A 279 11.50 -4.57 10.12
CA VAL A 279 10.89 -3.84 9.01
C VAL A 279 11.00 -2.33 9.21
N PHE A 280 10.59 -1.85 10.39
CA PHE A 280 10.61 -0.42 10.68
C PHE A 280 12.04 0.10 10.74
N TYR A 281 12.97 -0.67 11.33
CA TYR A 281 14.38 -0.33 11.32
C TYR A 281 14.90 -0.19 9.88
N GLU A 282 14.66 -1.15 8.98
CA GLU A 282 15.09 -1.04 7.59
C GLU A 282 14.44 0.14 6.85
N ALA A 283 13.16 0.41 7.11
CA ALA A 283 12.45 1.54 6.52
C ALA A 283 13.02 2.90 6.98
N MET A 284 13.52 2.99 8.21
CA MET A 284 13.86 4.26 8.88
C MET A 284 15.34 4.45 9.23
N ARG A 285 16.21 3.45 9.08
CA ARG A 285 17.64 3.49 9.50
C ARG A 285 18.46 4.63 8.87
N GLY A 286 18.05 5.09 7.68
CA GLY A 286 18.71 6.18 6.96
C GLY A 286 17.92 7.48 6.95
N MET A 287 16.96 7.65 7.86
CA MET A 287 16.16 8.87 7.97
C MET A 287 16.73 9.81 9.02
N ASP A 288 16.98 11.06 8.62
CA ASP A 288 17.43 12.11 9.55
C ASP A 288 16.31 12.52 10.53
N LYS A 289 15.06 12.51 10.06
CA LYS A 289 13.88 12.84 10.87
C LYS A 289 12.59 12.30 10.30
N ILE A 290 11.56 12.25 11.15
CA ILE A 290 10.16 12.13 10.78
C ILE A 290 9.37 13.08 11.68
N GLY A 291 8.55 13.97 11.10
CA GLY A 291 7.91 15.04 11.87
C GLY A 291 8.93 15.84 12.71
N GLY A 292 8.70 15.89 14.03
CA GLY A 292 9.61 16.49 15.01
C GLY A 292 10.64 15.52 15.60
N LEU A 293 10.59 14.23 15.28
CA LEU A 293 11.48 13.21 15.83
C LEU A 293 12.76 13.09 14.99
N GLU A 294 13.91 13.40 15.60
CA GLU A 294 15.22 13.22 14.99
C GLU A 294 15.70 11.77 15.08
N ASN A 295 16.43 11.33 14.05
CA ASN A 295 17.09 10.03 13.96
C ASN A 295 16.22 8.84 14.42
N PRO A 296 14.99 8.65 13.89
CA PRO A 296 14.10 7.57 14.31
C PRO A 296 14.73 6.17 14.19
N GLY A 297 15.67 6.00 13.25
CA GLY A 297 16.45 4.78 13.10
C GLY A 297 17.23 4.38 14.36
N GLU A 298 17.73 5.34 15.15
CA GLU A 298 18.47 5.04 16.38
C GLU A 298 17.55 4.51 17.49
N LEU A 299 16.32 5.02 17.60
CA LEU A 299 15.34 4.47 18.53
C LEU A 299 14.95 3.04 18.15
N LEU A 300 14.74 2.79 16.85
CA LEU A 300 14.46 1.44 16.35
C LEU A 300 15.65 0.51 16.54
N ARG A 301 16.89 1.01 16.40
CA ARG A 301 18.11 0.28 16.73
C ARG A 301 18.13 -0.13 18.21
N ILE A 302 17.79 0.78 19.11
CA ILE A 302 17.65 0.47 20.55
C ILE A 302 16.61 -0.61 20.77
N ILE A 303 15.42 -0.47 20.16
CA ILE A 303 14.35 -1.48 20.28
C ILE A 303 14.83 -2.83 19.77
N LEU A 304 15.42 -2.89 18.58
CA LEU A 304 15.88 -4.14 17.98
C LEU A 304 16.94 -4.84 18.86
N TYR A 305 18.02 -4.14 19.20
CA TYR A 305 19.19 -4.75 19.85
C TYR A 305 19.06 -4.87 21.37
N ARG A 306 18.27 -4.02 22.03
CA ARG A 306 18.12 -4.04 23.50
C ARG A 306 16.79 -4.61 24.00
N ILE A 307 15.79 -4.74 23.13
CA ILE A 307 14.47 -5.29 23.49
C ILE A 307 14.19 -6.60 22.75
N CYS A 308 14.34 -6.61 21.42
CA CYS A 308 13.99 -7.76 20.60
C CYS A 308 15.01 -8.89 20.71
N GLU A 309 16.28 -8.64 20.40
CA GLU A 309 17.32 -9.68 20.45
C GLU A 309 17.51 -10.35 21.82
N PRO A 310 17.45 -9.62 22.96
CA PRO A 310 17.54 -10.26 24.27
C PRO A 310 16.23 -10.94 24.72
N GLY A 311 15.15 -10.87 23.94
CA GLY A 311 13.85 -11.43 24.30
C GLY A 311 13.11 -10.68 25.41
N LEU A 312 13.48 -9.44 25.72
CA LEU A 312 12.88 -8.68 26.83
C LEU A 312 11.37 -8.47 26.65
N HIS A 313 10.92 -8.23 25.42
CA HIS A 313 9.50 -8.14 25.07
C HIS A 313 8.73 -9.44 25.31
N GLU A 314 9.39 -10.61 25.21
CA GLU A 314 8.75 -11.90 25.49
C GLU A 314 8.54 -12.09 26.99
N ILE A 315 9.52 -11.65 27.80
CA ILE A 315 9.44 -11.67 29.27
C ILE A 315 8.35 -10.70 29.77
N MET A 316 8.22 -9.54 29.14
CA MET A 316 7.26 -8.50 29.52
C MET A 316 5.85 -8.76 29.00
N ARG A 317 5.64 -9.86 28.27
CA ARG A 317 4.34 -10.20 27.68
C ARG A 317 3.32 -10.38 28.81
N PRO A 318 2.18 -9.67 28.78
CA PRO A 318 1.17 -9.86 29.81
C PRO A 318 0.76 -11.33 29.85
N GLU A 319 0.66 -11.91 31.04
CA GLU A 319 -0.07 -13.17 31.21
C GLU A 319 -1.51 -12.92 30.74
N ARG A 320 -1.80 -13.31 29.50
CA ARG A 320 -3.19 -13.37 29.06
C ARG A 320 -3.83 -14.42 29.94
N VAL A 321 -4.64 -13.97 30.91
CA VAL A 321 -5.56 -14.85 31.64
C VAL A 321 -6.27 -15.67 30.58
N ARG A 322 -5.93 -16.97 30.50
CA ARG A 322 -6.67 -17.91 29.67
C ARG A 322 -8.07 -17.89 30.25
N LYS A 323 -8.99 -17.18 29.59
CA LYS A 323 -10.42 -17.37 29.86
C LYS A 323 -10.66 -18.87 29.83
N THR A 324 -11.17 -19.43 30.92
CA THR A 324 -11.54 -20.84 30.94
C THR A 324 -12.60 -21.06 29.85
N LEU A 325 -12.70 -22.29 29.34
CA LEU A 325 -13.70 -22.61 28.31
C LEU A 325 -15.12 -22.15 28.70
N ASP A 326 -15.40 -22.14 30.01
CA ASP A 326 -16.64 -21.68 30.63
C ASP A 326 -16.89 -20.17 30.53
N GLU A 327 -15.85 -19.35 30.46
CA GLU A 327 -15.97 -17.89 30.26
C GLU A 327 -16.13 -17.49 28.79
N TYR A 328 -15.89 -18.42 27.87
CA TYR A 328 -16.10 -18.25 26.43
C TYR A 328 -17.50 -18.69 25.98
N LEU A 329 -18.19 -19.49 26.79
CA LEU A 329 -19.49 -20.10 26.49
C LEU A 329 -20.67 -19.44 27.24
N ARG A 330 -20.43 -18.34 27.97
CA ARG A 330 -21.46 -17.45 28.54
C ARG A 330 -21.56 -16.17 27.74
#